data_AF-A0A352Z031-F1
#
_entry.id   AF-A0A352Z031-F1
#
_cell.length_a   1.000
_cell.length_b   1.000
_cell.length_c   1.000
_cell.angle_alpha   90.00
_cell.angle_beta   90.00
_cell.angle_gamma   90.00
#
_symmetry.space_group_name_H-M   'P 1'
#
loop_
_entity.id
_entity.type
_entity.pdbx_description
1 polymer ?
#
loop_
_entity_poly.entity_id
_entity_poly.type
_entity_poly.pdbx_seq_one_letter_code
_entity_poly.pdbx_strand_id
1 'polypeptide(L)'
;MSRRPRLHPSPFGQELYFRTIKYLFETSWKDPAGIEQKFRSLPERTLDPFSYINGHFEPVGKVKTGNGWKVINNWKSSDKAATRERFVNVEVLETSQPGATLKLRFKGKAIGLFVTSGPDAGIIEYSIDGSDFRQADQFTQWSKGLHLPWLIMLEDELQNGKHKVILRMSADKNPASNGTVCRIHHIAVN
;
A
#
# COMPACT_ATOMS: atom_id res chain seq x y z
N MET A 1 -19.47 -25.21 11.14
CA MET A 1 -19.59 -23.95 11.90
C MET A 1 -18.72 -22.88 11.27
N SER A 2 -19.31 -21.94 10.52
CA SER A 2 -18.58 -20.79 9.97
C SER A 2 -18.24 -19.83 11.11
N ARG A 3 -16.96 -19.68 11.44
CA ARG A 3 -16.51 -18.73 12.47
C ARG A 3 -16.72 -17.32 11.92
N ARG A 4 -17.57 -16.53 12.58
CA ARG A 4 -17.70 -15.09 12.28
C ARG A 4 -16.31 -14.43 12.34
N PRO A 5 -15.99 -13.49 11.44
CA PRO A 5 -14.71 -12.79 11.46
C PRO A 5 -14.53 -12.09 12.82
N ARG A 6 -13.41 -12.37 13.50
CA ARG A 6 -13.11 -11.88 14.85
C ARG A 6 -12.56 -10.45 14.90
N LEU A 7 -12.47 -9.79 13.75
CA LEU A 7 -11.89 -8.44 13.61
C LEU A 7 -12.96 -7.34 13.50
N HIS A 8 -14.04 -7.60 12.77
CA HIS A 8 -15.09 -6.59 12.53
C HIS A 8 -16.19 -6.72 13.58
N PRO A 9 -16.38 -5.71 14.44
CA PRO A 9 -17.40 -5.77 15.49
C PRO A 9 -18.80 -5.86 14.87
N SER A 10 -19.65 -6.69 15.49
CA SER A 10 -21.09 -6.66 15.24
C SER A 10 -21.69 -5.31 15.66
N PRO A 11 -22.94 -4.99 15.32
CA PRO A 11 -23.59 -3.77 15.82
C PRO A 11 -23.50 -3.60 17.34
N PHE A 12 -23.62 -4.69 18.12
CA PHE A 12 -23.39 -4.65 19.56
C PHE A 12 -21.95 -4.28 19.93
N GLY A 13 -20.95 -4.86 19.25
CA GLY A 13 -19.56 -4.49 19.46
C GLY A 13 -19.28 -3.04 19.09
N GLN A 14 -19.85 -2.55 17.99
CA GLN A 14 -19.75 -1.16 17.55
C GLN A 14 -20.31 -0.21 18.61
N GLU A 15 -21.46 -0.55 19.21
CA GLU A 15 -22.06 0.21 20.31
C GLU A 15 -21.14 0.28 21.54
N LEU A 16 -20.40 -0.79 21.84
CA LEU A 16 -19.43 -0.78 22.94
C LEU A 16 -18.26 0.19 22.66
N TYR A 17 -17.71 0.20 21.44
CA TYR A 17 -16.71 1.18 21.03
C TYR A 17 -17.26 2.59 21.15
N PHE A 18 -18.47 2.82 20.63
CA PHE A 18 -19.15 4.11 20.70
C PHE A 18 -19.30 4.60 22.15
N ARG A 19 -19.86 3.78 23.05
CA ARG A 19 -20.06 4.16 24.45
C ARG A 19 -18.76 4.47 25.17
N THR A 20 -17.71 3.72 24.90
CA THR A 20 -16.38 3.93 25.51
C THR A 20 -15.78 5.27 25.06
N ILE A 21 -15.82 5.56 23.75
CA ILE A 21 -15.34 6.83 23.19
C ILE A 21 -16.19 7.99 23.70
N LYS A 22 -17.51 7.83 23.73
CA LYS A 22 -18.45 8.81 24.26
C LYS A 22 -18.14 9.13 25.73
N TYR A 23 -17.94 8.12 26.56
CA TYR A 23 -17.60 8.29 27.97
C TYR A 23 -16.29 9.07 28.18
N LEU A 24 -15.26 8.80 27.35
CA LEU A 24 -14.01 9.56 27.38
C LEU A 24 -14.26 11.04 27.15
N PHE A 25 -15.02 11.40 26.11
CA PHE A 25 -15.35 12.80 25.81
C PHE A 25 -16.22 13.42 26.90
N GLU A 26 -17.29 12.76 27.31
CA GLU A 26 -18.19 13.25 28.36
C GLU A 26 -17.46 13.46 29.69
N THR A 27 -16.45 12.65 30.00
CA THR A 27 -15.64 12.81 31.22
C THR A 27 -14.58 13.89 31.09
N SER A 28 -13.93 14.00 29.93
CA SER A 28 -12.86 14.98 29.69
C SER A 28 -13.38 16.40 29.52
N TRP A 29 -14.65 16.57 29.12
CA TRP A 29 -15.31 17.86 28.88
C TRP A 29 -16.34 18.25 29.95
N LYS A 30 -16.34 17.60 31.13
CA LYS A 30 -17.25 17.97 32.23
C LYS A 30 -16.99 19.39 32.72
N ASP A 31 -15.73 19.76 32.81
CA ASP A 31 -15.32 21.07 33.27
C ASP A 31 -15.16 22.03 32.08
N PRO A 32 -15.50 23.33 32.24
CA PRO A 32 -15.22 24.33 31.23
C PRO A 32 -13.74 24.33 30.88
N ALA A 33 -13.41 24.55 29.61
CA ALA A 33 -12.02 24.70 29.20
C ALA A 33 -11.35 25.80 30.03
N GLY A 34 -10.18 25.49 30.61
CA GLY A 34 -9.38 26.48 31.32
C GLY A 34 -9.06 27.68 30.42
N ILE A 35 -9.05 28.88 31.00
CA ILE A 35 -8.80 30.14 30.27
C ILE A 35 -7.34 30.23 29.79
N GLU A 36 -6.44 29.48 30.45
CA GLU A 36 -5.02 29.38 30.08
C GLU A 36 -4.76 28.20 29.14
N GLN A 37 -4.42 28.49 27.89
CA GLN A 37 -3.84 27.49 26.99
C GLN A 37 -2.33 27.41 27.22
N LYS A 38 -1.88 26.37 27.91
CA LYS A 38 -0.44 26.06 28.00
C LYS A 38 0.01 25.41 26.69
N PHE A 39 0.67 26.19 25.84
CA PHE A 39 1.36 25.66 24.67
C PHE A 39 2.48 24.70 25.10
N ARG A 40 2.43 23.47 24.59
CA ARG A 40 3.53 22.52 24.71
C ARG A 40 4.32 22.55 23.40
N SER A 41 5.63 22.63 23.50
CA SER A 41 6.51 22.43 22.33
C SER A 41 6.39 20.99 21.84
N LEU A 42 6.28 20.81 20.53
CA LEU A 42 6.42 19.49 19.94
C LEU A 42 7.88 19.02 20.08
N PRO A 43 8.13 17.72 20.26
CA PRO A 43 9.48 17.17 20.19
C PRO A 43 10.12 17.51 18.84
N GLU A 44 11.41 17.90 18.86
CA GLU A 44 12.15 18.23 17.64
C GLU A 44 12.40 17.03 16.73
N ARG A 45 12.26 15.81 17.27
CA ARG A 45 12.50 14.55 16.56
C ARG A 45 11.30 13.63 16.71
N THR A 46 11.03 12.89 15.65
CA THR A 46 10.07 11.79 15.67
C THR A 46 10.60 10.66 16.56
N LEU A 47 9.68 9.91 17.18
CA LEU A 47 10.05 8.74 17.98
C LEU A 47 10.75 7.69 17.12
N ASP A 48 10.26 7.50 15.90
CA ASP A 48 10.85 6.66 14.88
C ASP A 48 11.63 7.52 13.86
N PRO A 49 12.95 7.33 13.70
CA PRO A 49 13.76 8.08 12.73
C PRO A 49 13.41 7.78 11.26
N PHE A 50 12.69 6.69 10.99
CA PHE A 50 12.19 6.27 9.68
C PHE A 50 10.68 6.51 9.51
N SER A 51 10.06 7.26 10.44
CA SER A 51 8.63 7.57 10.38
C SER A 51 8.18 8.09 9.01
N TYR A 52 6.97 7.71 8.60
CA TYR A 52 6.35 8.12 7.34
C TYR A 52 5.78 9.54 7.37
N ILE A 53 6.35 10.46 8.15
CA ILE A 53 5.83 11.82 8.32
C ILE A 53 5.83 12.62 6.99
N ASN A 54 6.73 12.27 6.06
CA ASN A 54 6.78 12.82 4.71
C ASN A 54 6.25 11.86 3.64
N GLY A 55 5.59 10.78 4.08
CA GLY A 55 5.04 9.74 3.23
C GLY A 55 3.98 10.30 2.28
N HIS A 56 4.12 10.01 1.00
CA HIS A 56 3.19 10.45 -0.03
C HIS A 56 3.15 9.47 -1.21
N PHE A 57 2.12 9.60 -2.04
CA PHE A 57 1.97 8.85 -3.28
C PHE A 57 2.42 9.67 -4.48
N GLU A 58 3.31 9.10 -5.28
CA GLU A 58 3.65 9.60 -6.61
C GLU A 58 2.82 8.85 -7.68
N PRO A 59 2.27 9.57 -8.68
CA PRO A 59 1.44 8.97 -9.72
C PRO A 59 2.27 8.17 -10.71
N VAL A 60 1.71 7.05 -11.19
CA VAL A 60 2.39 6.17 -12.15
C VAL A 60 2.52 6.75 -13.55
N GLY A 61 1.65 7.68 -13.97
CA GLY A 61 1.74 8.36 -15.27
C GLY A 61 3.05 9.14 -15.52
N LYS A 62 3.85 9.42 -14.47
CA LYS A 62 5.17 10.07 -14.60
C LYS A 62 6.32 9.06 -14.75
N VAL A 63 6.06 7.77 -14.59
CA VAL A 63 7.08 6.72 -14.68
C VAL A 63 7.44 6.47 -16.13
N LYS A 64 8.75 6.50 -16.44
CA LYS A 64 9.24 6.07 -17.75
C LYS A 64 9.08 4.55 -17.87
N THR A 65 8.11 4.12 -18.66
CA THR A 65 7.83 2.70 -18.87
C THR A 65 8.96 2.04 -19.67
N GLY A 66 9.40 0.88 -19.20
CA GLY A 66 10.27 -0.01 -19.98
C GLY A 66 9.46 -0.93 -20.89
N ASN A 67 10.14 -1.78 -21.65
CA ASN A 67 9.48 -2.80 -22.47
C ASN A 67 8.60 -3.72 -21.59
N GLY A 68 7.37 -3.97 -22.04
CA GLY A 68 6.41 -4.88 -21.39
C GLY A 68 5.45 -4.21 -20.40
N TRP A 69 5.58 -2.90 -20.13
CA TRP A 69 4.67 -2.15 -19.26
C TRP A 69 3.77 -1.22 -20.06
N LYS A 70 2.51 -1.09 -19.63
CA LYS A 70 1.51 -0.20 -20.22
C LYS A 70 0.76 0.57 -19.15
N VAL A 71 0.40 1.82 -19.46
CA VAL A 71 -0.54 2.59 -18.64
C VAL A 71 -1.95 2.29 -19.10
N ILE A 72 -2.85 1.98 -18.17
CA ILE A 72 -4.27 1.73 -18.40
C ILE A 72 -5.04 2.80 -17.63
N ASN A 73 -5.61 3.78 -18.34
CA ASN A 73 -6.25 4.95 -17.72
C ASN A 73 -7.59 4.67 -17.01
N ASN A 74 -8.24 3.55 -17.34
CA ASN A 74 -9.59 3.22 -16.87
C ASN A 74 -9.66 1.75 -16.47
N TRP A 75 -8.79 1.34 -15.55
CA TRP A 75 -8.65 -0.07 -15.21
C TRP A 75 -9.90 -0.65 -14.57
N LYS A 76 -10.25 -1.87 -15.00
CA LYS A 76 -11.32 -2.70 -14.44
C LYS A 76 -10.85 -4.14 -14.42
N SER A 77 -11.29 -4.91 -13.42
CA SER A 77 -11.10 -6.35 -13.48
C SER A 77 -11.84 -6.93 -14.69
N SER A 78 -11.20 -7.85 -15.40
CA SER A 78 -11.80 -8.65 -16.46
C SER A 78 -12.35 -9.99 -15.96
N ASP A 79 -12.13 -10.33 -14.68
CA ASP A 79 -12.60 -11.56 -14.06
C ASP A 79 -13.86 -11.35 -13.19
N LYS A 80 -14.32 -12.41 -12.52
CA LYS A 80 -15.49 -12.37 -11.63
C LYS A 80 -15.13 -12.03 -10.16
N ALA A 81 -13.86 -11.77 -9.85
CA ALA A 81 -13.46 -11.44 -8.49
C ALA A 81 -13.99 -10.05 -8.12
N ALA A 82 -14.32 -9.88 -6.85
CA ALA A 82 -14.78 -8.60 -6.34
C ALA A 82 -13.70 -7.53 -6.50
N THR A 83 -14.11 -6.27 -6.51
CA THR A 83 -13.21 -5.11 -6.51
C THR A 83 -13.63 -4.13 -5.41
N ARG A 84 -12.90 -3.03 -5.27
CA ARG A 84 -13.29 -1.89 -4.45
C ARG A 84 -13.57 -0.71 -5.37
N GLU A 85 -14.71 -0.06 -5.18
CA GLU A 85 -15.23 0.98 -6.08
C GLU A 85 -14.22 2.10 -6.38
N ARG A 86 -13.46 2.54 -5.38
CA ARG A 86 -12.44 3.60 -5.52
C ARG A 86 -11.15 3.17 -6.25
N PHE A 87 -11.03 1.89 -6.59
CA PHE A 87 -9.85 1.28 -7.20
C PHE A 87 -10.15 0.64 -8.56
N VAL A 88 -11.29 1.02 -9.14
CA VAL A 88 -11.68 0.72 -10.52
C VAL A 88 -12.01 2.04 -11.22
N ASN A 89 -11.91 2.05 -12.54
CA ASN A 89 -11.92 3.26 -13.36
C ASN A 89 -10.80 4.26 -13.04
N VAL A 90 -9.62 3.73 -12.68
CA VAL A 90 -8.45 4.53 -12.32
C VAL A 90 -7.27 4.20 -13.23
N GLU A 91 -6.30 5.12 -13.28
CA GLU A 91 -5.04 4.89 -13.97
C GLU A 91 -4.21 3.85 -13.19
N VAL A 92 -3.74 2.82 -13.89
CA VAL A 92 -2.77 1.86 -13.35
C VAL A 92 -1.66 1.60 -14.35
N LEU A 93 -0.47 1.36 -13.83
CA LEU A 93 0.64 0.82 -14.60
C LEU A 93 0.58 -0.71 -14.49
N GLU A 94 0.37 -1.38 -15.62
CA GLU A 94 0.15 -2.83 -15.67
C GLU A 94 1.20 -3.53 -16.53
N THR A 95 1.59 -4.73 -16.09
CA THR A 95 2.21 -5.75 -16.93
C THR A 95 1.74 -7.14 -16.54
N SER A 96 1.68 -8.04 -17.52
CA SER A 96 1.46 -9.48 -17.32
C SER A 96 2.62 -10.31 -17.86
N GLN A 97 3.74 -9.68 -18.20
CA GLN A 97 4.85 -10.32 -18.90
C GLN A 97 5.99 -10.62 -17.92
N PRO A 98 6.31 -11.89 -17.65
CA PRO A 98 7.53 -12.28 -16.97
C PRO A 98 8.77 -11.65 -17.61
N GLY A 99 9.70 -11.19 -16.79
CA GLY A 99 10.92 -10.51 -17.23
C GLY A 99 10.72 -9.03 -17.63
N ALA A 100 9.50 -8.51 -17.70
CA ALA A 100 9.27 -7.08 -17.92
C ALA A 100 9.96 -6.26 -16.82
N THR A 101 10.67 -5.20 -17.20
CA THR A 101 11.46 -4.38 -16.26
C THR A 101 10.97 -2.96 -16.16
N LEU A 102 11.06 -2.39 -14.97
CA LEU A 102 10.72 -1.00 -14.67
C LEU A 102 11.84 -0.35 -13.88
N LYS A 103 12.24 0.86 -14.25
CA LYS A 103 13.27 1.61 -13.52
C LYS A 103 12.64 2.83 -12.87
N LEU A 104 12.72 2.89 -11.54
CA LEU A 104 12.21 4.00 -10.75
C LEU A 104 13.36 4.79 -10.13
N ARG A 105 13.12 6.06 -9.86
CA ARG A 105 14.01 6.92 -9.10
C ARG A 105 13.17 7.72 -8.12
N PHE A 106 13.62 7.79 -6.89
CA PHE A 106 12.97 8.58 -5.85
C PHE A 106 14.02 9.23 -4.95
N LYS A 107 13.60 10.18 -4.13
CA LYS A 107 14.41 10.76 -3.08
C LYS A 107 13.70 10.56 -1.74
N GLY A 108 14.34 9.94 -0.78
CA GLY A 108 13.72 9.63 0.50
C GLY A 108 14.49 8.57 1.28
N LYS A 109 13.79 7.97 2.24
CA LYS A 109 14.19 6.84 3.10
C LYS A 109 13.35 5.58 2.86
N ALA A 110 12.20 5.69 2.20
CA ALA A 110 11.36 4.52 1.92
C ALA A 110 10.79 4.54 0.50
N ILE A 111 10.55 3.34 -0.02
CA ILE A 111 9.79 3.14 -1.25
C ILE A 111 8.87 1.93 -1.13
N GLY A 112 7.65 2.09 -1.62
CA GLY A 112 6.66 1.04 -1.73
C GLY A 112 5.85 1.14 -3.02
N LEU A 113 5.06 0.11 -3.27
CA LEU A 113 4.15 0.02 -4.40
C LEU A 113 2.73 -0.13 -3.87
N PHE A 114 1.85 0.79 -4.26
CA PHE A 114 0.44 0.65 -3.98
C PHE A 114 -0.23 -0.07 -5.15
N VAL A 115 -0.51 -1.35 -4.96
CA VAL A 115 -0.87 -2.30 -6.02
C VAL A 115 -2.30 -2.78 -5.91
N THR A 116 -2.79 -3.43 -6.97
CA THR A 116 -3.97 -4.30 -6.91
C THR A 116 -3.54 -5.76 -6.73
N SER A 117 -3.70 -6.28 -5.52
CA SER A 117 -3.50 -7.68 -5.20
C SER A 117 -4.74 -8.51 -5.54
N GLY A 118 -4.75 -9.13 -6.72
CA GLY A 118 -5.87 -9.93 -7.24
C GLY A 118 -5.57 -11.41 -7.48
N PRO A 119 -6.53 -12.17 -8.03
CA PRO A 119 -6.41 -13.60 -8.26
C PRO A 119 -5.24 -13.99 -9.17
N ASP A 120 -4.77 -13.07 -10.00
CA ASP A 120 -3.70 -13.22 -10.97
C ASP A 120 -2.40 -12.47 -10.59
N ALA A 121 -2.32 -11.97 -9.35
CA ALA A 121 -1.17 -11.22 -8.87
C ALA A 121 0.13 -12.04 -8.94
N GLY A 122 1.18 -11.43 -9.46
CA GLY A 122 2.51 -12.03 -9.61
C GLY A 122 3.49 -11.64 -8.53
N ILE A 123 4.71 -12.16 -8.65
CA ILE A 123 5.83 -11.81 -7.77
C ILE A 123 6.69 -10.73 -8.46
N ILE A 124 6.99 -9.67 -7.72
CA ILE A 124 7.93 -8.63 -8.14
C ILE A 124 9.31 -9.00 -7.62
N GLU A 125 10.32 -8.89 -8.46
CA GLU A 125 11.73 -8.91 -8.08
C GLU A 125 12.24 -7.47 -8.11
N TYR A 126 12.92 -7.03 -7.06
CA TYR A 126 13.42 -5.67 -6.97
C TYR A 126 14.85 -5.59 -6.45
N SER A 127 15.60 -4.62 -6.95
CA SER A 127 16.95 -4.25 -6.49
C SER A 127 16.97 -2.75 -6.23
N ILE A 128 17.55 -2.34 -5.09
CA ILE A 128 17.72 -0.94 -4.71
C ILE A 128 19.21 -0.62 -4.74
N ASP A 129 19.57 0.42 -5.48
CA ASP A 129 20.95 0.91 -5.61
C ASP A 129 21.99 -0.15 -6.04
N GLY A 130 21.53 -1.17 -6.78
CA GLY A 130 22.39 -2.24 -7.27
C GLY A 130 22.61 -3.39 -6.29
N SER A 131 21.84 -3.45 -5.20
CA SER A 131 21.80 -4.61 -4.31
C SER A 131 21.35 -5.87 -5.03
N ASP A 132 21.53 -7.03 -4.37
CA ASP A 132 20.90 -8.26 -4.81
C ASP A 132 19.38 -8.12 -4.93
N PHE A 133 18.80 -8.86 -5.88
CA PHE A 133 17.36 -8.87 -6.09
C PHE A 133 16.65 -9.59 -4.94
N ARG A 134 15.59 -8.97 -4.44
CA ARG A 134 14.65 -9.53 -3.46
C ARG A 134 13.29 -9.72 -4.10
N GLN A 135 12.48 -10.61 -3.54
CA GLN A 135 11.13 -10.90 -4.02
C GLN A 135 10.08 -10.27 -3.11
N ALA A 136 9.02 -9.76 -3.72
CA ALA A 136 7.80 -9.33 -3.07
C ALA A 136 6.60 -9.98 -3.76
N ASP A 137 5.96 -10.93 -3.07
CA ASP A 137 4.73 -11.55 -3.54
C ASP A 137 3.57 -10.57 -3.36
N GLN A 138 2.90 -10.22 -4.46
CA GLN A 138 1.72 -9.35 -4.42
C GLN A 138 0.46 -10.12 -4.01
N PHE A 139 0.48 -11.45 -4.05
CA PHE A 139 -0.67 -12.27 -3.71
C PHE A 139 -0.92 -12.27 -2.20
N THR A 140 -2.16 -12.03 -1.79
CA THR A 140 -2.58 -12.04 -0.38
C THR A 140 -3.56 -13.17 -0.12
N GLN A 141 -3.83 -13.46 1.15
CA GLN A 141 -4.86 -14.45 1.51
C GLN A 141 -6.27 -14.14 0.99
N TRP A 142 -6.56 -12.88 0.63
CA TRP A 142 -7.86 -12.48 0.08
C TRP A 142 -7.90 -12.49 -1.46
N SER A 143 -6.74 -12.59 -2.10
CA SER A 143 -6.59 -12.39 -3.54
C SER A 143 -7.39 -13.37 -4.39
N LYS A 144 -7.73 -14.57 -3.88
CA LYS A 144 -8.56 -15.55 -4.61
C LYS A 144 -9.94 -15.02 -5.02
N GLY A 145 -10.53 -14.12 -4.24
CA GLY A 145 -11.89 -13.63 -4.47
C GLY A 145 -12.00 -12.11 -4.62
N LEU A 146 -10.88 -11.39 -4.53
CA LEU A 146 -10.87 -9.95 -4.44
C LEU A 146 -9.59 -9.36 -5.05
N HIS A 147 -9.78 -8.39 -5.93
CA HIS A 147 -8.76 -7.40 -6.30
C HIS A 147 -8.70 -6.35 -5.19
N LEU A 148 -7.73 -6.50 -4.28
CA LEU A 148 -7.58 -5.67 -3.09
C LEU A 148 -6.50 -4.61 -3.31
N PRO A 149 -6.76 -3.31 -3.06
CA PRO A 149 -5.70 -2.32 -2.94
C PRO A 149 -4.77 -2.69 -1.79
N TRP A 150 -3.48 -2.82 -2.07
CA TRP A 150 -2.49 -3.29 -1.10
C TRP A 150 -1.21 -2.47 -1.21
N LEU A 151 -0.65 -2.06 -0.07
CA LEU A 151 0.63 -1.36 -0.04
C LEU A 151 1.73 -2.38 0.27
N ILE A 152 2.71 -2.50 -0.63
CA ILE A 152 3.89 -3.33 -0.46
C ILE A 152 5.07 -2.39 -0.26
N MET A 153 5.63 -2.36 0.95
CA MET A 153 6.92 -1.70 1.19
C MET A 153 8.04 -2.55 0.61
N LEU A 154 8.89 -1.95 -0.21
CA LEU A 154 10.09 -2.60 -0.75
C LEU A 154 11.29 -2.36 0.18
N GLU A 155 11.43 -1.13 0.68
CA GLU A 155 12.36 -0.74 1.74
C GLU A 155 11.75 0.42 2.54
N ASP A 156 12.02 0.46 3.84
CA ASP A 156 11.49 1.47 4.77
C ASP A 156 12.55 2.15 5.65
N GLU A 157 13.79 1.65 5.64
CA GLU A 157 14.87 2.17 6.49
C GLU A 157 16.13 2.61 5.71
N LEU A 158 15.96 3.15 4.49
CA LEU A 158 17.09 3.64 3.69
C LEU A 158 17.69 4.93 4.28
N GLN A 159 18.97 5.16 3.98
CA GLN A 159 19.57 6.48 4.20
C GLN A 159 18.84 7.52 3.37
N ASN A 160 18.57 8.70 3.96
CA ASN A 160 17.90 9.77 3.21
C ASN A 160 18.74 10.21 2.02
N GLY A 161 18.29 9.93 0.81
CA GLY A 161 19.09 10.15 -0.37
C GLY A 161 18.31 10.00 -1.67
N LYS A 162 19.03 10.04 -2.79
CA LYS A 162 18.47 9.69 -4.10
C LYS A 162 18.75 8.22 -4.35
N HIS A 163 17.73 7.48 -4.71
CA HIS A 163 17.81 6.04 -4.92
C HIS A 163 17.38 5.65 -6.34
N LYS A 164 17.87 4.51 -6.81
CA LYS A 164 17.44 3.85 -8.05
C LYS A 164 16.86 2.50 -7.70
N VAL A 165 15.68 2.21 -8.23
CA VAL A 165 15.04 0.90 -8.10
C VAL A 165 14.91 0.27 -9.47
N ILE A 166 15.30 -1.00 -9.56
CA ILE A 166 15.02 -1.84 -10.72
C ILE A 166 14.00 -2.87 -10.27
N LEU A 167 12.82 -2.86 -10.90
CA LEU A 167 11.82 -3.90 -10.77
C LEU A 167 11.88 -4.82 -11.98
N ARG A 168 11.62 -6.10 -11.76
CA ARG A 168 11.41 -7.12 -12.80
C ARG A 168 10.26 -8.03 -12.37
N MET A 169 9.41 -8.42 -13.30
CA MET A 169 8.41 -9.44 -13.02
C MET A 169 9.03 -10.83 -13.02
N SER A 170 8.79 -11.61 -11.97
CA SER A 170 9.19 -13.01 -11.94
C SER A 170 8.38 -13.84 -12.94
N ALA A 171 8.98 -14.93 -13.42
CA ALA A 171 8.23 -16.00 -14.10
C ALA A 171 7.51 -16.91 -13.09
N ASP A 172 8.00 -16.94 -11.85
CA ASP A 172 7.34 -17.63 -10.75
C ASP A 172 6.13 -16.82 -10.27
N LYS A 173 5.20 -17.54 -9.64
CA LYS A 173 4.03 -16.97 -9.00
C LYS A 173 3.71 -17.73 -7.73
N ASN A 174 2.92 -17.11 -6.86
CA ASN A 174 2.27 -17.84 -5.79
C ASN A 174 1.50 -19.05 -6.38
N PRO A 175 1.62 -20.27 -5.84
CA PRO A 175 0.90 -21.43 -6.35
C PRO A 175 -0.63 -21.26 -6.36
N ALA A 176 -1.17 -20.40 -5.50
CA ALA A 176 -2.59 -20.06 -5.45
C ALA A 176 -3.01 -18.94 -6.42
N SER A 177 -2.05 -18.29 -7.09
CA SER A 177 -2.30 -17.27 -8.09
C SER A 177 -2.57 -17.89 -9.46
N ASN A 178 -3.43 -17.25 -10.25
CA ASN A 178 -3.77 -17.63 -11.61
C ASN A 178 -2.81 -17.01 -12.64
N GLY A 179 -1.94 -16.08 -12.25
CA GLY A 179 -1.08 -15.34 -13.18
C GLY A 179 0.15 -14.71 -12.55
N THR A 180 0.81 -13.86 -13.32
CA THR A 180 2.02 -13.11 -12.96
C THR A 180 1.83 -11.60 -13.12
N VAL A 181 0.60 -11.11 -12.93
CA VAL A 181 0.23 -9.73 -13.24
C VAL A 181 0.68 -8.79 -12.12
N CYS A 182 1.19 -7.62 -12.50
CA CYS A 182 1.42 -6.50 -11.59
C CYS A 182 0.58 -5.31 -12.06
N ARG A 183 -0.11 -4.68 -11.11
CA ARG A 183 -0.92 -3.47 -11.33
C ARG A 183 -0.59 -2.47 -10.24
N ILE A 184 0.03 -1.37 -10.60
CA ILE A 184 0.48 -0.33 -9.66
C ILE A 184 -0.39 0.91 -9.87
N HIS A 185 -1.05 1.37 -8.80
CA HIS A 185 -1.78 2.65 -8.78
C HIS A 185 -0.82 3.81 -8.54
N HIS A 186 0.05 3.66 -7.55
CA HIS A 186 0.96 4.71 -7.10
C HIS A 186 2.27 4.12 -6.60
N ILE A 187 3.33 4.93 -6.65
CA ILE A 187 4.58 4.66 -5.92
C ILE A 187 4.47 5.37 -4.57
N ALA A 188 4.67 4.65 -3.48
CA ALA A 188 4.75 5.24 -2.14
C ALA A 188 6.19 5.66 -1.88
N VAL A 189 6.41 6.90 -1.45
CA VAL A 189 7.72 7.47 -1.15
C VAL A 189 7.66 8.18 0.20
N ASN A 190 8.72 8.06 0.99
CA ASN A 190 8.94 8.85 2.22
C ASN A 190 10.38 9.33 2.26
#